data_AF-A0A8C1ST10-F1
#
_entry.id   AF-A0A8C1ST10-F1
#
_cell.length_a   1.000
_cell.length_b   1.000
_cell.length_c   1.000
_cell.angle_alpha   90.00
_cell.angle_beta   90.00
_cell.angle_gamma   90.00
#
_symmetry.space_group_name_H-M   'P 1'
#
loop_
_entity.id
_entity.type
_entity.pdbx_description
1 polymer ?
#
loop_
_entity_poly.entity_id
_entity_poly.type
_entity_poly.pdbx_seq_one_letter_code
_entity_poly.pdbx_strand_id
1 'polypeptide(L)'
;MTASNAPRDRYNAVWIIFFILGLGTLLPWNFFMTATMYFTQRLKDPQTNGEHNQTANGSLVIEGDSRNVLESKFNNVMTLCAMVPLLIFTCLNSFIHQRIPQTLRISGSLSVIFVVFLITAVLVRVEMEPLSFFAFTMIKIICINSFGAILQGSLFGLAGMLPASYTTPIMSGQGLAGTFAAFSMICALASGSALQDSAFGYFITAYCSFSFTDTYFIPVSCFLLFNVMDWVGRSLTAVCMWPGKDSVWLPVLVTARLVFVPLFMLCNVQPRHNLPVVFAHDAWYIIFMILFSFSNGYLASLCMCFGPKKVSQHEAETAGAIMAFFLSLGLAVGAALSFGFRAMI
;
A
#
# COMPACT_ATOMS: atom_id res chain seq x y z
N MET A 1 32.00 -24.12 -4.96
CA MET A 1 30.99 -25.13 -5.34
C MET A 1 30.64 -24.93 -6.80
N THR A 2 30.93 -25.91 -7.65
CA THR A 2 30.55 -25.89 -9.08
C THR A 2 29.03 -26.02 -9.22
N ALA A 3 28.44 -25.37 -10.23
CA ALA A 3 26.99 -25.23 -10.43
C ALA A 3 26.18 -26.54 -10.56
N SER A 4 26.85 -27.70 -10.57
CA SER A 4 26.23 -29.03 -10.73
C SER A 4 25.50 -29.57 -9.49
N ASN A 5 25.74 -29.01 -8.29
CA ASN A 5 25.17 -29.51 -7.03
C ASN A 5 24.11 -28.59 -6.40
N ALA A 6 23.59 -27.60 -7.13
CA ALA A 6 22.51 -26.76 -6.63
C ALA A 6 21.19 -27.56 -6.61
N PRO A 7 20.42 -27.56 -5.51
CA PRO A 7 19.13 -28.24 -5.45
C PRO A 7 18.19 -27.64 -6.50
N ARG A 8 17.64 -28.50 -7.36
CA ARG A 8 16.77 -28.11 -8.47
C ARG A 8 15.33 -28.02 -7.95
N ASP A 9 14.70 -26.85 -8.06
CA ASP A 9 13.29 -26.64 -7.71
C ASP A 9 12.40 -27.34 -8.75
N ARG A 10 11.86 -28.51 -8.38
CA ARG A 10 10.98 -29.27 -9.27
C ARG A 10 9.65 -28.53 -9.39
N TYR A 11 9.22 -28.29 -10.63
CA TYR A 11 7.97 -27.58 -10.96
C TYR A 11 7.89 -26.13 -10.48
N ASN A 12 9.02 -25.50 -10.13
CA ASN A 12 9.05 -24.14 -9.55
C ASN A 12 8.15 -24.00 -8.30
N ALA A 13 7.99 -25.09 -7.53
CA ALA A 13 7.05 -25.12 -6.41
C ALA A 13 7.47 -24.16 -5.30
N VAL A 14 8.77 -24.08 -5.00
CA VAL A 14 9.29 -23.14 -4.00
C VAL A 14 9.07 -21.71 -4.48
N TRP A 15 9.33 -21.43 -5.75
CA TRP A 15 9.06 -20.12 -6.36
C TRP A 15 7.59 -19.70 -6.21
N ILE A 16 6.64 -20.61 -6.48
CA ILE A 16 5.19 -20.35 -6.33
C ILE A 16 4.83 -20.10 -4.87
N ILE A 17 5.41 -20.85 -3.92
CA ILE A 17 5.17 -20.62 -2.49
C ILE A 17 5.62 -19.21 -2.08
N PHE A 18 6.82 -18.78 -2.49
CA PHE A 18 7.30 -17.42 -2.22
C PHE A 18 6.42 -16.35 -2.87
N PHE A 19 5.87 -16.62 -4.05
CA PHE A 19 4.93 -15.74 -4.71
C PHE A 19 3.63 -15.58 -3.91
N ILE A 20 3.04 -16.68 -3.45
CA ILE A 20 1.82 -16.68 -2.62
C ILE A 20 2.09 -16.01 -1.26
N LEU A 21 3.25 -16.25 -0.65
CA LEU A 21 3.65 -15.59 0.59
C LEU A 21 3.79 -14.07 0.39
N GLY A 22 4.38 -13.63 -0.72
CA GLY A 22 4.43 -12.22 -1.12
C GLY A 22 3.05 -11.61 -1.25
N LEU A 23 2.14 -12.28 -1.98
CA LEU A 23 0.75 -11.86 -2.11
C LEU A 23 0.06 -11.71 -0.74
N GLY A 24 0.19 -12.72 0.12
CA GLY A 24 -0.42 -12.74 1.46
C GLY A 24 0.10 -11.66 2.41
N THR A 25 1.28 -11.10 2.18
CA THR A 25 1.84 -10.04 3.04
C THR A 25 1.17 -8.68 2.87
N LEU A 26 0.86 -8.28 1.63
CA LEU A 26 0.33 -6.95 1.34
C LEU A 26 -1.15 -6.95 0.96
N LEU A 27 -1.71 -8.08 0.52
CA LEU A 27 -3.10 -8.13 0.08
C LEU A 27 -4.08 -7.66 1.17
N PRO A 28 -3.98 -8.14 2.43
CA PRO A 28 -4.91 -7.68 3.48
C PRO A 28 -4.80 -6.18 3.72
N TRP A 29 -3.58 -5.64 3.80
CA TRP A 29 -3.35 -4.21 4.00
C TRP A 29 -3.84 -3.36 2.83
N ASN A 30 -3.61 -3.79 1.59
CA ASN A 30 -4.06 -3.08 0.39
C ASN A 30 -5.59 -3.03 0.31
N PHE A 31 -6.27 -4.11 0.70
CA PHE A 31 -7.73 -4.15 0.80
C PHE A 31 -8.24 -3.21 1.89
N PHE A 32 -7.56 -3.18 3.04
CA PHE A 32 -7.90 -2.27 4.13
C PHE A 32 -7.77 -0.80 3.70
N MET A 33 -6.66 -0.43 3.06
CA MET A 33 -6.43 0.90 2.50
C MET A 33 -7.49 1.28 1.46
N THR A 34 -7.87 0.34 0.60
CA THR A 34 -8.94 0.53 -0.40
C THR A 34 -10.30 0.79 0.25
N ALA A 35 -10.57 0.18 1.40
CA ALA A 35 -11.79 0.37 2.18
C ALA A 35 -11.82 1.67 3.01
N THR A 36 -10.83 2.56 2.88
CA THR A 36 -10.78 3.84 3.61
C THR A 36 -12.07 4.65 3.46
N MET A 37 -12.65 4.71 2.25
CA MET A 37 -13.92 5.41 2.01
C MET A 37 -15.07 4.87 2.88
N TYR A 38 -15.13 3.54 3.06
CA TYR A 38 -16.11 2.91 3.93
C TYR A 38 -15.90 3.32 5.39
N PHE A 39 -14.65 3.32 5.87
CA PHE A 39 -14.36 3.71 7.25
C PHE A 39 -14.68 5.19 7.51
N THR A 40 -14.33 6.09 6.59
CA THR A 40 -14.63 7.52 6.72
C THR A 40 -16.14 7.77 6.66
N GLN A 41 -16.88 7.09 5.79
CA GLN A 41 -18.34 7.21 5.71
C GLN A 41 -19.04 6.67 6.97
N ARG A 42 -18.56 5.55 7.53
CA ARG A 42 -19.12 4.98 8.75
C ARG A 42 -18.84 5.82 10.00
N LEU A 43 -17.79 6.64 9.98
CA LEU A 43 -17.48 7.62 11.01
C LEU A 43 -18.31 8.90 10.90
N LYS A 44 -19.07 9.09 9.80
CA LYS A 44 -20.02 10.18 9.71
C LYS A 44 -21.18 9.89 10.65
N ASP A 45 -21.51 10.85 11.47
CA ASP A 45 -22.69 10.74 12.30
C ASP A 45 -23.97 10.64 11.46
N PRO A 46 -25.00 9.94 11.95
CA PRO A 46 -26.32 10.01 11.34
C PRO A 46 -26.69 11.49 11.25
N GLN A 47 -27.06 11.95 10.05
CA GLN A 47 -27.73 13.22 9.87
C GLN A 47 -28.88 13.25 10.87
N THR A 48 -28.70 13.95 11.98
CA THR A 48 -29.83 14.30 12.83
C THR A 48 -30.56 15.29 11.93
N ASN A 49 -31.61 14.81 11.27
CA ASN A 49 -32.55 15.67 10.56
C ASN A 49 -33.05 16.66 11.61
N GLY A 50 -32.34 17.80 11.71
CA GLY A 50 -32.83 18.96 12.39
C GLY A 50 -34.01 19.43 11.56
N GLU A 51 -35.20 18.94 11.91
CA GLU A 51 -36.40 19.75 11.78
C GLU A 51 -36.08 21.09 12.45
N HIS A 52 -35.75 22.06 11.62
CA HIS A 52 -35.44 23.42 12.03
C HIS A 52 -36.76 24.13 12.37
N ASN A 53 -37.45 23.67 13.41
CA ASN A 53 -38.46 24.48 14.08
C ASN A 53 -37.71 25.42 15.03
N GLN A 54 -37.30 26.57 14.50
CA GLN A 54 -36.80 27.67 15.30
C GLN A 54 -37.92 28.19 16.20
N THR A 55 -37.86 27.82 17.49
CA THR A 55 -38.43 28.63 18.57
C THR A 55 -37.39 28.78 19.67
N ALA A 56 -37.10 30.04 19.98
CA ALA A 56 -36.04 30.49 20.86
C ALA A 56 -36.21 30.04 22.32
N ASN A 57 -35.13 29.61 22.97
CA ASN A 57 -34.55 30.20 24.19
C ASN A 57 -33.55 29.24 24.85
N GLY A 58 -32.46 29.82 25.38
CA GLY A 58 -31.21 29.13 25.64
C GLY A 58 -31.13 28.22 26.88
N SER A 59 -30.15 27.31 26.84
CA SER A 59 -29.19 27.06 27.91
C SER A 59 -28.14 26.04 27.43
N LEU A 60 -26.92 26.21 27.91
CA LEU A 60 -25.68 25.55 27.50
C LEU A 60 -25.69 24.02 27.67
N VAL A 61 -25.49 23.29 26.57
CA VAL A 61 -24.61 22.11 26.52
C VAL A 61 -23.88 22.14 25.17
N ILE A 62 -22.56 22.34 25.22
CA ILE A 62 -21.67 22.27 24.05
C ILE A 62 -21.43 20.78 23.75
N GLU A 63 -22.31 20.17 22.96
CA GLU A 63 -22.08 18.85 22.33
C GLU A 63 -22.14 19.00 20.80
N GLY A 64 -21.32 19.92 20.26
CA GLY A 64 -21.42 20.37 18.88
C GLY A 64 -20.14 20.37 18.05
N ASP A 65 -19.04 19.73 18.49
CA ASP A 65 -17.74 19.89 17.78
C ASP A 65 -16.93 18.60 17.52
N SER A 66 -17.37 17.43 18.00
CA SER A 66 -16.65 16.16 17.74
C SER A 66 -16.91 15.58 16.33
N ARG A 67 -17.90 16.13 15.60
CA ARG A 67 -18.53 15.51 14.42
C ARG A 67 -17.79 15.61 13.08
N ASN A 68 -16.77 16.48 12.97
CA ASN A 68 -15.92 16.59 11.77
C ASN A 68 -14.46 16.16 12.00
N VAL A 69 -14.06 16.02 13.27
CA VAL A 69 -12.65 15.88 13.65
C VAL A 69 -12.14 14.46 13.38
N LEU A 70 -12.95 13.44 13.66
CA LEU A 70 -12.54 12.02 13.50
C LEU A 70 -12.37 11.62 12.04
N GLU A 71 -13.30 12.00 11.15
CA GLU A 71 -13.20 11.75 9.71
C GLU A 71 -11.96 12.45 9.11
N SER A 72 -11.80 13.74 9.40
CA SER A 72 -10.68 14.54 8.88
C SER A 72 -9.32 14.02 9.36
N LYS A 73 -9.24 13.55 10.61
CA LYS A 73 -8.00 12.97 11.16
C LYS A 73 -7.79 11.51 10.78
N PHE A 74 -8.79 10.79 10.26
CA PHE A 74 -8.73 9.35 10.04
C PHE A 74 -7.53 8.91 9.20
N ASN A 75 -7.32 9.52 8.03
CA ASN A 75 -6.20 9.17 7.14
C ASN A 75 -4.84 9.45 7.79
N ASN A 76 -4.72 10.56 8.52
CA ASN A 76 -3.49 10.96 9.17
C ASN A 76 -3.16 10.01 10.33
N VAL A 77 -4.16 9.70 11.17
CA VAL A 77 -4.00 8.77 12.30
C VAL A 77 -3.77 7.35 11.81
N MET A 78 -4.50 6.88 10.80
CA MET A 78 -4.24 5.58 10.15
C MET A 78 -2.79 5.49 9.69
N THR A 79 -2.28 6.53 9.02
CA THR A 79 -0.90 6.56 8.53
C THR A 79 0.10 6.46 9.69
N LEU A 80 -0.10 7.20 10.79
CA LEU A 80 0.76 7.11 11.97
C LEU A 80 0.69 5.72 12.62
N CYS A 81 -0.53 5.20 12.82
CA CYS A 81 -0.78 3.87 13.38
C CYS A 81 -0.25 2.74 12.51
N ALA A 82 -0.05 2.97 11.21
CA ALA A 82 0.55 2.01 10.30
C ALA A 82 2.09 2.12 10.30
N MET A 83 2.61 3.31 10.06
CA MET A 83 4.05 3.52 9.82
C MET A 83 4.89 3.37 11.09
N VAL A 84 4.40 3.85 12.25
CA VAL A 84 5.17 3.78 13.50
C VAL A 84 5.39 2.33 13.95
N PRO A 85 4.37 1.46 14.05
CA PRO A 85 4.59 0.07 14.41
C PRO A 85 5.36 -0.69 13.33
N LEU A 86 5.09 -0.41 12.04
CA LEU A 86 5.85 -1.01 10.94
C LEU A 86 7.36 -0.77 11.10
N LEU A 87 7.77 0.47 11.39
CA LEU A 87 9.17 0.83 11.58
C LEU A 87 9.77 0.20 12.84
N ILE A 88 9.07 0.27 13.97
CA ILE A 88 9.54 -0.30 15.24
C ILE A 88 9.74 -1.81 15.10
N PHE A 89 8.75 -2.54 14.60
CA PHE A 89 8.81 -4.00 14.53
C PHE A 89 9.73 -4.51 13.43
N THR A 90 9.92 -3.79 12.32
CA THR A 90 10.95 -4.16 11.32
C THR A 90 12.36 -3.96 11.87
N CYS A 91 12.58 -2.88 12.64
CA CYS A 91 13.84 -2.63 13.34
C CYS A 91 14.10 -3.73 14.38
N LEU A 92 13.14 -3.99 15.27
CA LEU A 92 13.25 -5.02 16.30
C LEU A 92 13.47 -6.41 15.69
N ASN A 93 12.77 -6.76 14.61
CA ASN A 93 12.94 -8.03 13.93
C ASN A 93 14.37 -8.21 13.38
N SER A 94 15.07 -7.13 13.03
CA SER A 94 16.48 -7.20 12.58
C SER A 94 17.47 -7.57 13.69
N PHE A 95 17.06 -7.52 14.96
CA PHE A 95 17.85 -7.95 16.12
C PHE A 95 17.32 -9.25 16.74
N ILE A 96 16.00 -9.44 16.75
CA ILE A 96 15.32 -10.54 17.43
C ILE A 96 15.27 -11.80 16.54
N HIS A 97 15.51 -11.70 15.23
CA HIS A 97 15.41 -12.83 14.30
C HIS A 97 16.29 -14.01 14.69
N GLN A 98 17.45 -13.78 15.32
CA GLN A 98 18.35 -14.84 15.78
C GLN A 98 17.80 -15.64 16.97
N ARG A 99 16.85 -15.07 17.73
CA ARG A 99 16.32 -15.69 18.97
C ARG A 99 15.05 -16.50 18.73
N ILE A 100 14.29 -16.17 17.69
CA ILE A 100 12.97 -16.77 17.43
C ILE A 100 12.99 -17.54 16.11
N PRO A 101 12.61 -18.83 16.10
CA PRO A 101 12.63 -19.65 14.88
C PRO A 101 11.75 -19.04 13.78
N GLN A 102 12.26 -19.04 12.55
CA GLN A 102 11.61 -18.44 11.37
C GLN A 102 10.18 -18.97 11.12
N THR A 103 9.94 -20.26 11.33
CA THR A 103 8.63 -20.89 11.14
C THR A 103 7.60 -20.31 12.08
N LEU A 104 7.99 -20.05 13.34
CA LEU A 104 7.11 -19.44 14.33
C LEU A 104 6.84 -17.96 13.99
N ARG A 105 7.86 -17.23 13.54
CA ARG A 105 7.70 -15.83 13.10
C ARG A 105 6.73 -15.70 11.93
N ILE A 106 6.92 -16.49 10.87
CA ILE A 106 6.09 -16.44 9.66
C ILE A 106 4.67 -16.96 9.94
N SER A 107 4.54 -18.18 10.46
CA SER A 107 3.24 -18.80 10.72
C SER A 107 2.43 -18.06 11.79
N GLY A 108 3.09 -17.64 12.87
CA GLY A 108 2.48 -16.86 13.94
C GLY A 108 1.97 -15.51 13.47
N SER A 109 2.77 -14.76 12.70
CA SER A 109 2.34 -13.46 12.16
C SER A 109 1.17 -13.61 11.19
N LEU A 110 1.21 -14.61 10.31
CA LEU A 110 0.12 -14.89 9.37
C LEU A 110 -1.18 -15.24 10.11
N SER A 111 -1.09 -16.05 11.17
CA SER A 111 -2.23 -16.44 12.01
C SER A 111 -2.86 -15.23 12.71
N VAL A 112 -2.04 -14.33 13.29
CA VAL A 112 -2.54 -13.12 13.94
C VAL A 112 -3.20 -12.19 12.93
N ILE A 113 -2.58 -11.95 11.77
CA ILE A 113 -3.16 -11.11 10.71
C ILE A 113 -4.52 -11.69 10.28
N PHE A 114 -4.61 -13.00 10.06
CA PHE A 114 -5.86 -13.66 9.70
C PHE A 114 -6.98 -13.43 10.74
N VAL A 115 -6.68 -13.63 12.04
CA VAL A 115 -7.64 -13.39 13.13
C VAL A 115 -8.09 -11.93 13.16
N VAL A 116 -7.18 -10.97 13.00
CA VAL A 116 -7.54 -9.53 13.01
C VAL A 116 -8.43 -9.16 11.81
N PHE A 117 -8.22 -9.77 10.64
CA PHE A 117 -9.08 -9.59 9.48
C PHE A 117 -10.45 -10.24 9.66
N LEU A 118 -10.54 -11.42 10.29
CA LEU A 118 -11.81 -12.03 10.67
C LEU A 118 -12.60 -11.14 11.63
N ILE A 119 -11.94 -10.61 12.66
CA ILE A 119 -12.55 -9.65 13.59
C ILE A 119 -13.03 -8.41 12.83
N THR A 120 -12.26 -7.93 11.84
CA THR A 120 -12.67 -6.79 11.00
C THR A 120 -13.92 -7.09 10.19
N ALA A 121 -14.03 -8.29 9.59
CA ALA A 121 -15.22 -8.71 8.86
C ALA A 121 -16.47 -8.79 9.75
N VAL A 122 -16.33 -9.29 10.98
CA VAL A 122 -17.43 -9.30 11.97
C VAL A 122 -17.82 -7.90 12.38
N LEU A 123 -16.84 -7.03 12.66
CA LEU A 123 -17.04 -5.66 13.13
C LEU A 123 -17.78 -4.78 12.10
N VAL A 124 -17.68 -5.09 10.81
CA VAL A 124 -18.50 -4.45 9.76
C VAL A 124 -20.00 -4.67 9.97
N ARG A 125 -20.42 -5.78 10.60
CA ARG A 125 -21.84 -6.07 10.87
C ARG A 125 -22.33 -5.56 12.24
N VAL A 126 -21.43 -5.19 13.15
CA VAL A 126 -21.78 -4.80 14.51
C VAL A 126 -21.96 -3.28 14.59
N GLU A 127 -23.14 -2.82 15.01
CA GLU A 127 -23.38 -1.40 15.28
C GLU A 127 -22.58 -0.96 16.52
N MET A 128 -21.78 0.09 16.37
CA MET A 128 -20.92 0.61 17.43
C MET A 128 -20.87 2.14 17.32
N GLU A 129 -20.66 2.79 18.45
CA GLU A 129 -20.43 4.23 18.52
C GLU A 129 -19.19 4.64 17.68
N PRO A 130 -19.22 5.80 16.98
CA PRO A 130 -18.12 6.25 16.12
C PRO A 130 -16.75 6.28 16.79
N LEU A 131 -16.66 6.75 18.03
CA LEU A 131 -15.39 6.82 18.77
C LEU A 131 -14.83 5.41 19.08
N SER A 132 -15.70 4.51 19.53
CA SER A 132 -15.35 3.11 19.79
C SER A 132 -14.91 2.42 18.50
N PHE A 133 -15.63 2.62 17.40
CA PHE A 133 -15.28 2.10 16.08
C PHE A 133 -13.92 2.62 15.60
N PHE A 134 -13.65 3.92 15.76
CA PHE A 134 -12.37 4.53 15.44
C PHE A 134 -11.22 3.91 16.24
N ALA A 135 -11.37 3.86 17.57
CA ALA A 135 -10.34 3.32 18.47
C ALA A 135 -10.02 1.86 18.17
N PHE A 136 -11.04 1.00 18.05
CA PHE A 136 -10.85 -0.41 17.68
C PHE A 136 -10.19 -0.57 16.30
N THR A 137 -10.55 0.29 15.34
CA THR A 137 -9.94 0.27 14.00
C THR A 137 -8.46 0.62 14.07
N MET A 138 -8.08 1.66 14.82
CA MET A 138 -6.67 2.06 14.99
C MET A 138 -5.83 1.00 15.72
N ILE A 139 -6.38 0.37 16.77
CA ILE A 139 -5.71 -0.73 17.47
C ILE A 139 -5.43 -1.89 16.51
N LYS A 140 -6.40 -2.27 15.68
CA LYS A 140 -6.21 -3.32 14.68
C LYS A 140 -5.16 -2.94 13.63
N ILE A 141 -5.14 -1.69 13.16
CA ILE A 141 -4.11 -1.20 12.22
C ILE A 141 -2.72 -1.35 12.84
N ILE A 142 -2.55 -1.01 14.12
CA ILE A 142 -1.29 -1.18 14.84
C ILE A 142 -0.90 -2.67 14.87
N CYS A 143 -1.84 -3.56 15.20
CA CYS A 143 -1.58 -5.01 15.21
C CYS A 143 -1.18 -5.53 13.83
N ILE A 144 -1.94 -5.18 12.78
CA ILE A 144 -1.67 -5.61 11.40
C ILE A 144 -0.27 -5.19 10.96
N ASN A 145 0.10 -3.92 11.19
CA ASN A 145 1.41 -3.42 10.78
C ASN A 145 2.56 -3.98 11.62
N SER A 146 2.35 -4.26 12.91
CA SER A 146 3.35 -4.88 13.78
C SER A 146 3.69 -6.31 13.33
N PHE A 147 2.67 -7.16 13.13
CA PHE A 147 2.89 -8.53 12.67
C PHE A 147 3.22 -8.59 11.17
N GLY A 148 2.71 -7.64 10.38
CA GLY A 148 3.10 -7.44 8.98
C GLY A 148 4.59 -7.13 8.84
N ALA A 149 5.14 -6.29 9.73
CA ALA A 149 6.58 -6.00 9.80
C ALA A 149 7.41 -7.25 10.07
N ILE A 150 7.00 -8.06 11.07
CA ILE A 150 7.68 -9.31 11.41
C ILE A 150 7.61 -10.30 10.25
N LEU A 151 6.44 -10.46 9.63
CA LEU A 151 6.22 -11.33 8.48
C LEU A 151 7.10 -10.92 7.30
N GLN A 152 7.05 -9.65 6.92
CA GLN A 152 7.79 -9.11 5.78
C GLN A 152 9.30 -9.19 6.00
N GLY A 153 9.79 -8.77 7.18
CA GLY A 153 11.21 -8.86 7.51
C GLY A 153 11.72 -10.30 7.56
N SER A 154 10.93 -11.24 8.08
CA SER A 154 11.29 -12.67 8.12
C SER A 154 11.31 -13.29 6.72
N LEU A 155 10.38 -12.92 5.84
CA LEU A 155 10.35 -13.41 4.45
C LEU A 155 11.55 -12.90 3.65
N PHE A 156 11.93 -11.63 3.77
CA PHE A 156 13.13 -11.11 3.11
C PHE A 156 14.42 -11.66 3.70
N GLY A 157 14.47 -11.92 5.01
CA GLY A 157 15.58 -12.64 5.63
C GLY A 157 15.74 -14.05 5.04
N LEU A 158 14.66 -14.83 5.00
CA LEU A 158 14.65 -16.17 4.42
C LEU A 158 15.05 -16.15 2.93
N ALA A 159 14.45 -15.24 2.14
CA ALA A 159 14.79 -15.08 0.73
C ALA A 159 16.24 -14.66 0.51
N GLY A 160 16.81 -13.87 1.43
CA GLY A 160 18.20 -13.45 1.41
C GLY A 160 19.19 -14.62 1.42
N MET A 161 18.84 -15.74 2.04
CA MET A 161 19.67 -16.95 2.04
C MET A 161 19.60 -17.74 0.72
N LEU A 162 18.53 -17.57 -0.06
CA LEU A 162 18.29 -18.28 -1.33
C LEU A 162 18.80 -17.48 -2.53
N PRO A 163 19.02 -18.08 -3.71
CA PRO A 163 19.40 -17.33 -4.91
C PRO A 163 18.49 -16.12 -5.17
N ALA A 164 19.03 -15.02 -5.72
CA ALA A 164 18.30 -13.75 -5.90
C ALA A 164 16.95 -13.90 -6.64
N SER A 165 16.84 -14.92 -7.50
CA SER A 165 15.60 -15.29 -8.19
C SER A 165 14.42 -15.60 -7.24
N TYR A 166 14.68 -16.00 -5.97
CA TYR A 166 13.63 -16.31 -4.98
C TYR A 166 13.14 -15.08 -4.18
N THR A 167 13.85 -13.96 -4.20
CA THR A 167 13.32 -12.69 -3.67
C THR A 167 12.33 -12.06 -4.63
N THR A 168 12.53 -12.28 -5.93
CA THR A 168 11.64 -11.74 -6.98
C THR A 168 10.18 -12.20 -6.86
N PRO A 169 9.84 -13.50 -6.69
CA PRO A 169 8.45 -13.92 -6.56
C PRO A 169 7.74 -13.25 -5.38
N ILE A 170 8.43 -13.03 -4.26
CA ILE A 170 7.87 -12.29 -3.12
C ILE A 170 7.46 -10.88 -3.55
N MET A 171 8.37 -10.18 -4.26
CA MET A 171 8.09 -8.84 -4.77
C MET A 171 6.96 -8.85 -5.81
N SER A 172 7.00 -9.78 -6.77
CA SER A 172 5.95 -9.89 -7.80
C SER A 172 4.58 -10.19 -7.17
N GLY A 173 4.50 -11.08 -6.19
CA GLY A 173 3.27 -11.35 -5.43
C GLY A 173 2.75 -10.11 -4.68
N GLN A 174 3.64 -9.30 -4.11
CA GLN A 174 3.30 -8.01 -3.51
C GLN A 174 2.73 -7.00 -4.53
N GLY A 175 3.29 -6.94 -5.74
CA GLY A 175 2.73 -6.13 -6.83
C GLY A 175 1.35 -6.61 -7.28
N LEU A 176 1.15 -7.93 -7.40
CA LEU A 176 -0.14 -8.51 -7.74
C LEU A 176 -1.20 -8.20 -6.67
N ALA A 177 -0.84 -8.24 -5.39
CA ALA A 177 -1.74 -7.86 -4.29
C ALA A 177 -2.27 -6.43 -4.46
N GLY A 178 -1.42 -5.49 -4.86
CA GLY A 178 -1.80 -4.12 -5.14
C GLY A 178 -2.73 -4.01 -6.36
N THR A 179 -2.42 -4.75 -7.43
CA THR A 179 -3.24 -4.78 -8.64
C THR A 179 -4.64 -5.33 -8.34
N PHE A 180 -4.72 -6.41 -7.56
CA PHE A 180 -5.99 -7.01 -7.15
C PHE A 180 -6.81 -6.05 -6.27
N ALA A 181 -6.16 -5.27 -5.39
CA ALA A 181 -6.84 -4.26 -4.58
C ALA A 181 -7.40 -3.10 -5.43
N ALA A 182 -6.60 -2.58 -6.36
CA ALA A 182 -7.05 -1.51 -7.27
C ALA A 182 -8.18 -1.98 -8.19
N PHE A 183 -8.11 -3.21 -8.71
CA PHE A 183 -9.20 -3.81 -9.46
C PHE A 183 -10.46 -3.95 -8.60
N SER A 184 -10.34 -4.45 -7.37
CA SER A 184 -11.44 -4.58 -6.42
C SER A 184 -12.10 -3.22 -6.10
N MET A 185 -11.30 -2.15 -5.98
CA MET A 185 -11.79 -0.78 -5.81
C MET A 185 -12.70 -0.36 -6.96
N ILE A 186 -12.26 -0.57 -8.21
CA ILE A 186 -13.02 -0.21 -9.41
C ILE A 186 -14.31 -1.04 -9.51
N CYS A 187 -14.23 -2.35 -9.24
CA CYS A 187 -15.41 -3.20 -9.21
C CYS A 187 -16.42 -2.77 -8.13
N ALA A 188 -15.96 -2.35 -6.95
CA ALA A 188 -16.83 -1.84 -5.90
C ALA A 188 -17.52 -0.53 -6.30
N LEU A 189 -16.78 0.40 -6.94
CA LEU A 189 -17.35 1.64 -7.47
C LEU A 189 -18.37 1.37 -8.59
N ALA A 190 -18.06 0.47 -9.52
CA ALA A 190 -18.96 0.07 -10.61
C ALA A 190 -20.22 -0.66 -10.10
N SER A 191 -20.13 -1.38 -8.98
CA SER A 191 -21.28 -2.07 -8.37
C SER A 191 -22.15 -1.14 -7.50
N GLY A 192 -21.62 0.01 -7.09
CA GLY A 192 -22.26 0.98 -6.19
C GLY A 192 -23.31 1.88 -6.84
N SER A 193 -23.40 1.90 -8.17
CA SER A 193 -24.55 2.46 -8.89
C SER A 193 -25.65 1.40 -8.94
N ALA A 194 -26.75 1.64 -8.22
CA ALA A 194 -27.93 0.79 -8.26
C ALA A 194 -28.26 0.38 -9.70
N LEU A 195 -28.25 -0.93 -9.94
CA LEU A 195 -28.74 -1.55 -11.17
C LEU A 195 -30.24 -1.23 -11.29
N GLN A 196 -30.58 -0.14 -11.96
CA GLN A 196 -31.94 0.11 -12.45
C GLN A 196 -31.91 0.33 -13.98
N ASP A 197 -32.41 -0.69 -14.67
CA ASP A 197 -32.86 -0.79 -16.06
C ASP A 197 -31.86 -0.59 -17.21
N SER A 198 -31.68 -1.66 -17.99
CA SER A 198 -30.80 -1.76 -19.17
C SER A 198 -31.08 -0.78 -20.32
N ALA A 199 -32.13 0.04 -20.25
CA ALA A 199 -32.36 1.16 -21.18
C ALA A 199 -31.61 2.45 -20.76
N PHE A 200 -31.21 2.57 -19.49
CA PHE A 200 -30.40 3.66 -18.94
C PHE A 200 -28.93 3.58 -19.42
N GLY A 201 -28.46 2.41 -19.88
CA GLY A 201 -27.08 2.16 -20.29
C GLY A 201 -26.56 3.06 -21.43
N TYR A 202 -27.43 3.47 -22.36
CA TYR A 202 -27.04 4.36 -23.46
C TYR A 202 -26.88 5.82 -23.01
N PHE A 203 -27.75 6.33 -22.13
CA PHE A 203 -27.58 7.66 -21.52
C PHE A 203 -26.47 7.66 -20.47
N ILE A 204 -26.24 6.54 -19.78
CA ILE A 204 -25.06 6.31 -18.97
C ILE A 204 -23.81 6.25 -19.82
N THR A 205 -23.78 5.83 -21.07
CA THR A 205 -22.49 5.84 -21.82
C THR A 205 -21.98 7.27 -22.03
N ALA A 206 -22.89 8.23 -22.26
CA ALA A 206 -22.56 9.65 -22.32
C ALA A 206 -22.29 10.26 -20.93
N TYR A 207 -23.09 9.92 -19.91
CA TYR A 207 -22.86 10.36 -18.52
C TYR A 207 -21.62 9.72 -17.88
N CYS A 208 -21.28 8.50 -18.27
CA CYS A 208 -20.11 7.73 -17.86
C CYS A 208 -18.87 8.28 -18.54
N SER A 209 -18.95 8.83 -19.76
CA SER A 209 -17.83 9.60 -20.32
C SER A 209 -17.53 10.87 -19.47
N PHE A 210 -18.54 11.46 -18.82
CA PHE A 210 -18.39 12.62 -17.94
C PHE A 210 -18.00 12.21 -16.49
N SER A 211 -18.63 11.18 -15.93
CA SER A 211 -18.30 10.58 -14.62
C SER A 211 -16.99 9.80 -14.61
N PHE A 212 -16.50 9.32 -15.76
CA PHE A 212 -15.20 8.66 -15.87
C PHE A 212 -14.08 9.61 -15.47
N THR A 213 -14.19 10.87 -15.88
CA THR A 213 -13.20 11.92 -15.61
C THR A 213 -13.13 12.30 -14.13
N ASP A 214 -14.26 12.34 -13.41
CA ASP A 214 -14.26 12.78 -12.00
C ASP A 214 -14.22 11.62 -10.99
N THR A 215 -14.94 10.52 -11.25
CA THR A 215 -15.08 9.40 -10.29
C THR A 215 -14.08 8.28 -10.54
N TYR A 216 -13.78 7.98 -11.82
CA TYR A 216 -12.92 6.84 -12.18
C TYR A 216 -11.48 7.24 -12.52
N PHE A 217 -11.21 8.51 -12.80
CA PHE A 217 -9.87 8.96 -13.19
C PHE A 217 -8.82 8.63 -12.12
N ILE A 218 -9.09 8.93 -10.84
CA ILE A 218 -8.15 8.62 -9.76
C ILE A 218 -8.00 7.10 -9.58
N PRO A 219 -9.08 6.29 -9.42
CA PRO A 219 -8.98 4.83 -9.36
C PRO A 219 -8.23 4.18 -10.53
N VAL A 220 -8.44 4.66 -11.77
CA VAL A 220 -7.87 4.07 -12.98
C VAL A 220 -6.46 4.60 -13.27
N SER A 221 -6.33 5.92 -13.46
CA SER A 221 -5.09 6.57 -13.88
C SER A 221 -4.05 6.66 -12.77
N CYS A 222 -4.48 6.72 -11.50
CA CYS A 222 -3.57 6.72 -10.36
C CYS A 222 -3.40 5.31 -9.77
N PHE A 223 -4.45 4.72 -9.19
CA PHE A 223 -4.30 3.47 -8.42
C PHE A 223 -4.06 2.24 -9.30
N LEU A 224 -4.91 1.97 -10.29
CA LEU A 224 -4.77 0.79 -11.13
C LEU A 224 -3.50 0.85 -11.98
N LEU A 225 -3.28 1.98 -12.67
CA LEU A 225 -2.10 2.17 -13.52
C LEU A 225 -0.81 2.05 -12.72
N PHE A 226 -0.75 2.65 -11.52
CA PHE A 226 0.38 2.47 -10.64
C PHE A 226 0.57 0.99 -10.31
N ASN A 227 -0.43 0.31 -9.75
CA ASN A 227 -0.25 -1.05 -9.27
C ASN A 227 0.08 -2.06 -10.39
N VAL A 228 -0.50 -1.91 -11.58
CA VAL A 228 -0.20 -2.76 -12.74
C VAL A 228 1.24 -2.55 -13.19
N MET A 229 1.68 -1.30 -13.36
CA MET A 229 3.05 -1.01 -13.82
C MET A 229 4.11 -1.36 -12.77
N ASP A 230 3.81 -1.19 -11.49
CA ASP A 230 4.67 -1.63 -10.38
C ASP A 230 4.79 -3.16 -10.41
N TRP A 231 3.67 -3.87 -10.56
CA TRP A 231 3.68 -5.34 -10.68
C TRP A 231 4.47 -5.83 -11.90
N VAL A 232 4.30 -5.19 -13.06
CA VAL A 232 5.09 -5.50 -14.27
C VAL A 232 6.58 -5.27 -14.02
N GLY A 233 6.94 -4.14 -13.40
CA GLY A 233 8.33 -3.84 -13.03
C GLY A 233 8.91 -4.89 -12.08
N ARG A 234 8.18 -5.26 -11.02
CA ARG A 234 8.62 -6.29 -10.06
C ARG A 234 8.73 -7.68 -10.67
N SER A 235 7.86 -8.00 -11.62
CA SER A 235 7.85 -9.31 -12.30
C SER A 235 8.97 -9.41 -13.33
N LEU A 236 9.31 -8.29 -13.99
CA LEU A 236 10.39 -8.26 -14.97
C LEU A 236 11.75 -8.62 -14.35
N THR A 237 11.98 -8.33 -13.07
CA THR A 237 13.24 -8.71 -12.40
C THR A 237 13.44 -10.23 -12.33
N ALA A 238 12.41 -11.04 -12.59
CA ALA A 238 12.52 -12.50 -12.61
C ALA A 238 13.28 -12.99 -13.85
N VAL A 239 13.17 -12.21 -14.93
CA VAL A 239 13.72 -12.54 -16.25
C VAL A 239 14.95 -11.67 -16.56
N CYS A 240 14.92 -10.39 -16.16
CA CYS A 240 15.97 -9.43 -16.46
C CYS A 240 16.42 -8.67 -15.21
N MET A 241 17.64 -8.94 -14.74
CA MET A 241 18.27 -8.29 -13.59
C MET A 241 19.34 -7.26 -13.98
N TRP A 242 19.11 -6.49 -15.04
CA TRP A 242 19.98 -5.36 -15.42
C TRP A 242 19.77 -4.18 -14.45
N PRO A 243 20.79 -3.40 -14.04
CA PRO A 243 22.18 -3.34 -14.51
C PRO A 243 23.18 -4.25 -13.76
N GLY A 244 22.69 -5.12 -12.88
CA GLY A 244 23.51 -6.00 -12.04
C GLY A 244 23.85 -5.42 -10.66
N LYS A 245 24.27 -6.29 -9.73
CA LYS A 245 24.43 -5.98 -8.30
C LYS A 245 25.55 -5.00 -7.94
N ASP A 246 26.61 -4.96 -8.75
CA ASP A 246 27.81 -4.13 -8.51
C ASP A 246 27.82 -2.85 -9.35
N SER A 247 26.78 -2.65 -10.16
CA SER A 247 26.70 -1.53 -11.09
C SER A 247 26.30 -0.24 -10.39
N VAL A 248 27.02 0.85 -10.68
CA VAL A 248 26.72 2.21 -10.20
C VAL A 248 25.41 2.76 -10.81
N TRP A 249 24.94 2.17 -11.91
CA TRP A 249 23.69 2.57 -12.54
C TRP A 249 22.47 2.37 -11.64
N LEU A 250 22.47 1.37 -10.75
CA LEU A 250 21.33 1.13 -9.84
C LEU A 250 21.07 2.33 -8.91
N PRO A 251 22.04 2.81 -8.10
CA PRO A 251 21.82 4.00 -7.27
C PRO A 251 21.57 5.26 -8.10
N VAL A 252 22.23 5.43 -9.26
CA VAL A 252 21.99 6.59 -10.15
C VAL A 252 20.54 6.62 -10.63
N LEU A 253 19.99 5.49 -11.09
CA LEU A 253 18.60 5.40 -11.53
C LEU A 253 17.62 5.63 -10.37
N VAL A 254 17.93 5.16 -9.16
CA VAL A 254 17.10 5.42 -7.97
C VAL A 254 17.10 6.92 -7.64
N THR A 255 18.26 7.59 -7.64
CA THR A 255 18.34 9.03 -7.40
C THR A 255 17.66 9.83 -8.50
N ALA A 256 17.77 9.41 -9.76
CA ALA A 256 17.10 10.06 -10.89
C ALA A 256 15.57 10.12 -10.72
N ARG A 257 14.96 9.18 -9.97
CA ARG A 257 13.51 9.19 -9.68
C ARG A 257 13.05 10.43 -8.90
N LEU A 258 13.95 11.17 -8.26
CA LEU A 258 13.59 12.45 -7.63
C LEU A 258 13.02 13.46 -8.63
N VAL A 259 13.33 13.32 -9.94
CA VAL A 259 12.74 14.15 -11.00
C VAL A 259 11.21 14.01 -11.09
N PHE A 260 10.65 12.88 -10.66
CA PHE A 260 9.19 12.68 -10.71
C PHE A 260 8.45 13.57 -9.70
N VAL A 261 9.09 14.01 -8.61
CA VAL A 261 8.48 14.89 -7.61
C VAL A 261 8.03 16.22 -8.25
N PRO A 262 8.92 17.04 -8.85
CA PRO A 262 8.51 18.27 -9.50
C PRO A 262 7.60 18.02 -10.71
N LEU A 263 7.80 16.93 -11.47
CA LEU A 263 6.92 16.59 -12.59
C LEU A 263 5.46 16.39 -12.14
N PHE A 264 5.23 15.65 -11.05
CA PHE A 264 3.87 15.46 -10.51
C PHE A 264 3.31 16.74 -9.86
N MET A 265 4.14 17.55 -9.19
CA MET A 265 3.69 18.83 -8.63
C MET A 265 3.23 19.83 -9.71
N LEU A 266 3.78 19.74 -10.92
CA LEU A 266 3.42 20.59 -12.06
C LEU A 266 2.28 20.04 -12.94
N CYS A 267 1.82 18.81 -12.68
CA CYS A 267 0.62 18.23 -13.29
C CYS A 267 -0.66 18.90 -12.79
N ASN A 268 -1.80 18.64 -13.44
CA ASN A 268 -3.10 19.26 -13.16
C ASN A 268 -3.81 18.75 -11.88
N VAL A 269 -3.23 18.98 -10.69
CA VAL A 269 -3.90 18.84 -9.37
C VAL A 269 -4.74 20.08 -9.03
N GLN A 270 -6.00 19.90 -8.62
CA GLN A 270 -6.88 20.98 -8.16
C GLN A 270 -7.56 20.62 -6.82
N PRO A 271 -7.89 21.61 -5.96
CA PRO A 271 -7.52 23.03 -6.01
C PRO A 271 -6.03 23.25 -5.64
N ARG A 272 -5.42 24.33 -6.15
CA ARG A 272 -4.03 24.72 -5.85
C ARG A 272 -3.94 26.22 -5.58
N HIS A 273 -2.92 26.65 -4.85
CA HIS A 273 -2.75 28.06 -4.44
C HIS A 273 -1.41 28.64 -4.88
N ASN A 274 -0.34 27.85 -4.91
CA ASN A 274 1.02 28.39 -4.98
C ASN A 274 1.78 28.10 -6.29
N LEU A 275 1.44 27.03 -7.02
CA LEU A 275 2.23 26.53 -8.15
C LEU A 275 1.46 26.58 -9.50
N PRO A 276 2.11 26.96 -10.61
CA PRO A 276 1.47 26.97 -11.93
C PRO A 276 1.23 25.55 -12.47
N VAL A 277 0.21 25.40 -13.33
CA VAL A 277 -0.02 24.16 -14.10
C VAL A 277 0.84 24.24 -15.37
N VAL A 278 1.86 23.39 -15.50
CA VAL A 278 2.66 23.29 -16.74
C VAL A 278 2.13 22.17 -17.61
N PHE A 279 1.78 21.04 -17.00
CA PHE A 279 1.24 19.88 -17.70
C PHE A 279 -0.28 19.79 -17.48
N ALA A 280 -1.03 20.50 -18.32
CA ALA A 280 -2.49 20.57 -18.20
C ALA A 280 -3.20 19.31 -18.72
N HIS A 281 -2.63 18.63 -19.72
CA HIS A 281 -3.24 17.48 -20.36
C HIS A 281 -2.96 16.17 -19.59
N ASP A 282 -4.01 15.40 -19.31
CA ASP A 282 -3.95 14.17 -18.50
C ASP A 282 -2.98 13.11 -19.03
N ALA A 283 -2.75 13.09 -20.35
CA ALA A 283 -1.75 12.21 -20.97
C ALA A 283 -0.35 12.36 -20.33
N TRP A 284 0.05 13.57 -19.94
CA TRP A 284 1.33 13.78 -19.27
C TRP A 284 1.38 13.09 -17.90
N TYR A 285 0.31 13.24 -17.11
CA TYR A 285 0.19 12.56 -15.83
C TYR A 285 0.26 11.03 -16.00
N ILE A 286 -0.46 10.48 -16.98
CA ILE A 286 -0.45 9.04 -17.29
C ILE A 286 0.94 8.55 -17.68
N ILE A 287 1.64 9.27 -18.56
CA ILE A 287 3.02 8.93 -18.98
C ILE A 287 3.96 8.94 -17.77
N PHE A 288 3.90 9.97 -16.94
CA PHE A 288 4.72 10.06 -15.73
C PHE A 288 4.38 8.95 -14.74
N MET A 289 3.11 8.61 -14.55
CA MET A 289 2.67 7.50 -13.70
C MET A 289 3.20 6.15 -14.17
N ILE A 290 3.17 5.87 -15.48
CA ILE A 290 3.71 4.63 -16.04
C ILE A 290 5.21 4.50 -15.73
N LEU A 291 5.98 5.55 -16.06
CA LEU A 291 7.44 5.54 -15.86
C LEU A 291 7.82 5.50 -14.38
N PHE A 292 7.14 6.30 -13.56
CA PHE A 292 7.36 6.35 -12.12
C PHE A 292 7.05 5.01 -11.45
N SER A 293 5.94 4.38 -11.83
CA SER A 293 5.50 3.13 -11.22
C SER A 293 6.33 1.93 -11.69
N PHE A 294 6.59 1.82 -12.99
CA PHE A 294 7.44 0.76 -13.52
C PHE A 294 8.85 0.82 -12.91
N SER A 295 9.44 2.03 -12.85
CA SER A 295 10.75 2.23 -12.19
C SER A 295 10.67 1.95 -10.68
N ASN A 296 9.53 2.15 -10.04
CA ASN A 296 9.31 1.74 -8.66
C ASN A 296 9.47 0.24 -8.47
N GLY A 297 8.66 -0.53 -9.18
CA GLY A 297 8.64 -1.97 -9.05
C GLY A 297 9.98 -2.58 -9.42
N TYR A 298 10.55 -2.16 -10.54
CA TYR A 298 11.80 -2.71 -11.05
C TYR A 298 12.98 -2.42 -10.10
N LEU A 299 13.24 -1.15 -9.78
CA LEU A 299 14.41 -0.78 -8.98
C LEU A 299 14.28 -1.24 -7.52
N ALA A 300 13.08 -1.19 -6.93
CA ALA A 300 12.86 -1.69 -5.57
C ALA A 300 13.12 -3.20 -5.50
N SER A 301 12.62 -3.99 -6.48
CA SER A 301 12.90 -5.42 -6.57
C SER A 301 14.39 -5.70 -6.71
N LEU A 302 15.11 -4.96 -7.57
CA LEU A 302 16.56 -5.14 -7.72
C LEU A 302 17.31 -4.87 -6.42
N CYS A 303 16.97 -3.80 -5.70
CA CYS A 303 17.56 -3.52 -4.39
C CYS A 303 17.35 -4.70 -3.43
N MET A 304 16.10 -5.18 -3.28
CA MET A 304 15.77 -6.30 -2.39
C MET A 304 16.44 -7.62 -2.80
N CYS A 305 16.61 -7.85 -4.11
CA CYS A 305 17.29 -9.04 -4.63
C CYS A 305 18.81 -8.99 -4.42
N PHE A 306 19.42 -7.82 -4.58
CA PHE A 306 20.88 -7.68 -4.55
C PHE A 306 21.46 -7.41 -3.16
N GLY A 307 20.73 -6.76 -2.26
CA GLY A 307 21.29 -6.38 -0.96
C GLY A 307 21.77 -7.58 -0.11
N PRO A 308 21.01 -8.67 0.06
CA PRO A 308 21.47 -9.85 0.80
C PRO A 308 22.63 -10.57 0.10
N LYS A 309 22.89 -10.26 -1.18
CA LYS A 309 23.96 -10.85 -2.00
C LYS A 309 25.25 -10.03 -1.97
N LYS A 310 25.26 -8.90 -1.27
CA LYS A 310 26.48 -8.11 -1.01
C LYS A 310 27.21 -8.54 0.26
N VAL A 311 26.60 -9.39 1.08
CA VAL A 311 27.16 -9.89 2.34
C VAL A 311 27.48 -11.38 2.26
N SER A 312 28.19 -11.89 3.27
CA SER A 312 28.44 -13.32 3.41
C SER A 312 27.12 -14.09 3.60
N GLN A 313 27.08 -15.38 3.21
CA GLN A 313 25.85 -16.18 3.29
C GLN A 313 25.31 -16.31 4.73
N HIS A 314 26.21 -16.32 5.72
CA HIS A 314 25.85 -16.35 7.14
C HIS A 314 25.13 -15.06 7.60
N GLU A 315 25.42 -13.93 6.96
CA GLU A 315 24.82 -12.63 7.28
C GLU A 315 23.65 -12.26 6.36
N ALA A 316 23.38 -13.07 5.33
CA ALA A 316 22.39 -12.78 4.32
C ALA A 316 20.96 -12.70 4.88
N GLU A 317 20.62 -13.49 5.90
CA GLU A 317 19.33 -13.38 6.59
C GLU A 317 19.18 -12.01 7.26
N THR A 318 20.20 -11.59 8.02
CA THR A 318 20.24 -10.29 8.70
C THR A 318 20.18 -9.15 7.69
N ALA A 319 20.94 -9.23 6.59
CA ALA A 319 20.90 -8.23 5.53
C ALA A 319 19.50 -8.11 4.92
N GLY A 320 18.81 -9.23 4.64
CA GLY A 320 17.43 -9.22 4.16
C GLY A 320 16.44 -8.56 5.14
N ALA A 321 16.59 -8.81 6.45
CA ALA A 321 15.79 -8.15 7.48
C ALA A 321 16.05 -6.63 7.54
N ILE A 322 17.33 -6.21 7.50
CA ILE A 322 17.73 -4.80 7.47
C ILE A 322 17.19 -4.10 6.23
N MET A 323 17.20 -4.77 5.07
CA MET A 323 16.59 -4.22 3.85
C MET A 323 15.09 -3.95 4.02
N ALA A 324 14.36 -4.85 4.67
CA ALA A 324 12.95 -4.66 4.96
C ALA A 324 12.73 -3.45 5.89
N PHE A 325 13.61 -3.24 6.88
CA PHE A 325 13.61 -2.04 7.70
C PHE A 325 13.82 -0.75 6.89
N PHE A 326 14.83 -0.72 6.00
CA PHE A 326 15.05 0.46 5.14
C PHE A 326 13.91 0.72 4.16
N LEU A 327 13.24 -0.33 3.67
CA LEU A 327 12.02 -0.19 2.87
C LEU A 327 10.92 0.48 3.70
N SER A 328 10.68 0.00 4.93
CA SER A 328 9.71 0.59 5.87
C SER A 328 10.05 2.02 6.26
N LEU A 329 11.35 2.32 6.45
CA LEU A 329 11.83 3.68 6.69
C LEU A 329 11.54 4.59 5.50
N GLY A 330 11.77 4.11 4.27
CA GLY A 330 11.42 4.83 3.05
C GLY A 330 9.92 5.15 2.96
N LEU A 331 9.06 4.18 3.31
CA LEU A 331 7.60 4.39 3.38
C LEU A 331 7.23 5.44 4.45
N ALA A 332 7.82 5.36 5.65
CA ALA A 332 7.55 6.31 6.73
C ALA A 332 8.02 7.74 6.41
N VAL A 333 9.22 7.89 5.85
CA VAL A 333 9.76 9.19 5.41
C VAL A 333 8.93 9.74 4.25
N GLY A 334 8.57 8.91 3.28
CA GLY A 334 7.70 9.31 2.16
C GLY A 334 6.34 9.80 2.64
N ALA A 335 5.71 9.09 3.59
CA ALA A 335 4.47 9.50 4.22
C ALA A 335 4.62 10.86 4.93
N ALA A 336 5.68 11.06 5.72
CA ALA A 336 5.96 12.34 6.38
C ALA A 336 6.15 13.50 5.39
N LEU A 337 6.97 13.29 4.34
CA LEU A 337 7.24 14.30 3.31
C LEU A 337 5.99 14.63 2.48
N SER A 338 5.11 13.66 2.24
CA SER A 338 3.86 13.87 1.48
C SER A 338 2.94 14.92 2.11
N PHE A 339 2.93 15.02 3.44
CA PHE A 339 2.19 16.09 4.14
C PHE A 339 2.77 17.47 3.83
N GLY A 340 4.10 17.57 3.75
CA GLY A 340 4.80 18.79 3.35
C GLY A 340 4.48 19.19 1.91
N PHE A 341 4.56 18.25 0.97
CA PHE A 341 4.23 18.52 -0.44
C PHE A 341 2.76 18.92 -0.62
N ARG A 342 1.83 18.29 0.11
CA ARG A 342 0.42 18.67 0.08
C ARG A 342 0.20 20.10 0.58
N ALA A 343 0.99 20.57 1.53
CA ALA A 343 0.93 21.95 2.03
C ALA A 343 1.55 22.98 1.05
N MET A 344 2.39 22.53 0.12
CA MET A 344 3.07 23.41 -0.86
C MET A 344 2.27 23.66 -2.15
N ILE A 345 1.29 22.81 -2.48
CA ILE A 345 0.48 22.88 -3.71
C ILE A 345 -0.73 23.80 -3.48
#